data_AF-A0A158G9Q9-F1
#
_entry.id   AF-A0A158G9Q9-F1
#
_cell.length_a   1.000
_cell.length_b   1.000
_cell.length_c   1.000
_cell.angle_alpha   90.00
_cell.angle_beta   90.00
_cell.angle_gamma   90.00
#
_symmetry.space_group_name_H-M   'P 1'
#
loop_
_entity.id
_entity.type
_entity.pdbx_description
1 polymer ?
#
loop_
_entity_poly.entity_id
_entity_poly.type
_entity_poly.pdbx_seq_one_letter_code
_entity_poly.pdbx_strand_id
1 'polypeptide(L)'
;MSYRHKLNLLRASTAVFFIAAGGSVHAQLGSTASTAADASGTPAPVMHQADNSALRWVETTDANQIQVRQYMLPSGLVYAVSWNGPAMPDLSTLLGTWFDRYRQGASVALENASGLHSSRVDGSDLVVETSVRLRNFSGRAWLPDALPAGVAAADIE
;
A
#
# COMPACT_ATOMS: atom_id res chain seq x y z
N MET A 1 35.17 -63.87 -16.24
CA MET A 1 33.92 -63.64 -16.99
C MET A 1 33.23 -62.43 -16.40
N SER A 2 33.08 -61.39 -17.21
CA SER A 2 32.71 -60.03 -16.82
C SER A 2 31.20 -59.84 -16.92
N TYR A 3 30.57 -59.24 -15.91
CA TYR A 3 29.25 -58.62 -16.03
C TYR A 3 29.31 -57.22 -15.43
N ARG A 4 29.32 -56.20 -16.30
CA ARG A 4 29.18 -54.79 -15.92
C ARG A 4 27.74 -54.36 -16.23
N HIS A 5 26.92 -54.20 -15.20
CA HIS A 5 25.64 -53.52 -15.35
C HIS A 5 25.88 -52.01 -15.50
N LYS A 6 25.48 -51.45 -16.64
CA LYS A 6 25.31 -50.01 -16.84
C LYS A 6 23.93 -49.63 -16.28
N LEU A 7 23.87 -48.78 -15.25
CA LEU A 7 22.64 -48.09 -14.88
C LEU A 7 22.72 -46.65 -15.41
N ASN A 8 21.84 -46.34 -16.37
CA ASN A 8 21.54 -44.98 -16.81
C ASN A 8 20.80 -44.26 -15.68
N LEU A 9 21.38 -43.18 -15.15
CA LEU A 9 20.68 -42.25 -14.28
C LEU A 9 19.77 -41.36 -15.14
N LEU A 10 18.45 -41.54 -14.97
CA LEU A 10 17.43 -40.66 -15.52
C LEU A 10 17.63 -39.24 -14.97
N ARG A 11 17.62 -38.26 -15.86
CA ARG A 11 17.57 -36.83 -15.53
C ARG A 11 16.18 -36.51 -14.96
N ALA A 12 16.10 -36.25 -13.67
CA ALA A 12 14.91 -35.71 -13.04
C ALA A 12 14.84 -34.21 -13.32
N SER A 13 13.96 -33.80 -14.24
CA SER A 13 13.64 -32.38 -14.45
C SER A 13 12.69 -31.94 -13.35
N THR A 14 13.19 -31.19 -12.38
CA THR A 14 12.38 -30.59 -11.33
C THR A 14 11.62 -29.40 -11.92
N ALA A 15 10.32 -29.56 -12.14
CA ALA A 15 9.43 -28.44 -12.44
C ALA A 15 9.21 -27.67 -11.13
N VAL A 16 9.80 -26.47 -11.03
CA VAL A 16 9.54 -25.55 -9.92
C VAL A 16 8.21 -24.86 -10.19
N PHE A 17 7.17 -25.25 -9.46
CA PHE A 17 5.94 -24.47 -9.35
C PHE A 17 6.23 -23.26 -8.47
N PHE A 18 6.42 -22.08 -9.07
CA PHE A 18 6.37 -20.82 -8.35
C PHE A 18 4.91 -20.56 -7.98
N ILE A 19 4.54 -20.85 -6.72
CA ILE A 19 3.33 -20.32 -6.12
C ILE A 19 3.60 -18.83 -5.88
N ALA A 20 3.11 -17.97 -6.78
CA ALA A 20 3.07 -16.55 -6.55
C ALA A 20 2.10 -16.30 -5.38
N ALA A 21 2.63 -16.09 -4.18
CA ALA A 21 1.86 -15.54 -3.08
C ALA A 21 1.35 -14.16 -3.54
N GLY A 22 0.03 -13.97 -3.54
CA GLY A 22 -0.59 -12.67 -3.80
C GLY A 22 -0.22 -11.72 -2.68
N GLY A 23 0.94 -11.08 -2.81
CA GLY A 23 1.30 -9.94 -1.99
C GLY A 23 0.36 -8.79 -2.34
N SER A 24 -0.07 -8.04 -1.32
CA SER A 24 -0.71 -6.75 -1.53
C SER A 24 0.13 -5.93 -2.51
N VAL A 25 -0.45 -5.56 -3.64
CA VAL A 25 0.21 -4.83 -4.74
C VAL A 25 0.47 -3.36 -4.35
N HIS A 26 0.09 -2.96 -3.13
CA HIS A 26 0.21 -1.60 -2.66
C HIS A 26 1.65 -1.28 -2.25
N ALA A 27 2.16 -0.14 -2.74
CA ALA A 27 3.39 0.40 -2.19
C ALA A 27 3.12 1.06 -0.84
N GLN A 28 4.07 0.90 0.07
CA GLN A 28 3.94 1.35 1.45
C GLN A 28 4.18 2.86 1.55
N LEU A 29 3.55 3.50 2.53
CA LEU A 29 3.82 4.89 2.87
C LEU A 29 5.30 5.10 3.17
N GLY A 30 5.92 6.08 2.52
CA GLY A 30 7.34 6.40 2.63
C GLY A 30 8.27 5.51 1.79
N SER A 31 7.75 4.52 1.05
CA SER A 31 8.57 3.73 0.11
C SER A 31 8.60 4.35 -1.28
N THR A 32 9.60 3.97 -2.09
CA THR A 32 9.68 4.35 -3.49
C THR A 32 9.06 3.26 -4.36
N ALA A 33 7.99 3.58 -5.08
CA ALA A 33 7.40 2.64 -6.04
C ALA A 33 7.81 2.97 -7.47
N SER A 34 8.12 1.92 -8.24
CA SER A 34 8.38 2.03 -9.68
C SER A 34 7.07 2.20 -10.42
N THR A 35 6.96 3.26 -11.22
CA THR A 35 5.80 3.50 -12.12
C THR A 35 6.03 2.96 -13.53
N ALA A 36 7.15 2.28 -13.78
CA ALA A 36 7.49 1.70 -15.06
C ALA A 36 6.87 0.30 -15.21
N ALA A 37 6.54 -0.09 -16.45
CA ALA A 37 6.19 -1.48 -16.76
C ALA A 37 7.40 -2.37 -16.46
N ASP A 38 7.17 -3.46 -15.74
CA ASP A 38 8.24 -4.40 -15.42
C ASP A 38 8.50 -5.34 -16.62
N ALA A 39 9.75 -5.77 -16.78
CA ALA A 39 10.18 -6.71 -17.81
C ALA A 39 9.51 -8.10 -17.66
N SER A 40 8.86 -8.34 -16.51
CA SER A 40 8.02 -9.50 -16.21
C SER A 40 6.67 -9.51 -16.93
N GLY A 41 6.34 -8.47 -17.71
CA GLY A 41 5.09 -8.39 -18.48
C GLY A 41 3.89 -7.84 -17.68
N THR A 42 4.14 -7.31 -16.47
CA THR A 42 3.12 -6.60 -15.69
C THR A 42 2.91 -5.21 -16.28
N PRO A 43 1.68 -4.85 -16.71
CA PRO A 43 1.39 -3.51 -17.21
C PRO A 43 1.77 -2.44 -16.18
N ALA A 44 2.27 -1.30 -16.66
CA ALA A 44 2.51 -0.15 -15.79
C ALA A 44 1.19 0.28 -15.11
N PRO A 45 1.23 0.68 -13.83
CA PRO A 45 0.05 1.22 -13.17
C PRO A 45 -0.44 2.49 -13.89
N VAL A 46 -1.76 2.65 -13.98
CA VAL A 46 -2.36 3.87 -14.52
C VAL A 46 -2.11 5.02 -13.54
N MET A 47 -1.40 6.04 -13.99
CA MET A 47 -1.11 7.24 -13.22
C MET A 47 -2.19 8.29 -13.47
N HIS A 48 -2.84 8.73 -12.39
CA HIS A 48 -3.77 9.84 -12.37
C HIS A 48 -3.06 11.12 -11.91
N GLN A 49 -3.59 12.27 -12.33
CA GLN A 49 -3.03 13.57 -12.02
C GLN A 49 -4.14 14.61 -11.97
N ALA A 50 -4.12 15.48 -10.95
CA ALA A 50 -5.01 16.63 -10.88
C ALA A 50 -4.55 17.75 -11.83
N ASP A 51 -5.44 18.71 -12.11
CA ASP A 51 -5.18 19.80 -13.07
C ASP A 51 -3.91 20.61 -12.76
N ASN A 52 -3.58 20.79 -11.48
CA ASN A 52 -2.37 21.50 -11.04
C ASN A 52 -1.08 20.68 -11.19
N SER A 53 -1.17 19.43 -11.65
CA SER A 53 -0.07 18.47 -11.84
C SER A 53 0.71 18.07 -10.59
N ALA A 54 0.49 18.72 -9.43
CA ALA A 54 1.21 18.48 -8.19
C ALA A 54 0.68 17.25 -7.45
N LEU A 55 -0.63 16.99 -7.55
CA LEU A 55 -1.27 15.79 -7.02
C LEU A 55 -1.27 14.68 -8.08
N ARG A 56 -0.52 13.61 -7.82
CA ARG A 56 -0.42 12.42 -8.69
C ARG A 56 -0.63 11.17 -7.87
N TRP A 57 -1.38 10.22 -8.40
CA TRP A 57 -1.63 8.97 -7.70
C TRP A 57 -1.83 7.78 -8.64
N VAL A 58 -1.60 6.59 -8.10
CA VAL A 58 -2.06 5.33 -8.67
C VAL A 58 -3.23 4.85 -7.84
N GLU A 59 -4.24 4.27 -8.49
CA GLU A 59 -5.40 3.68 -7.84
C GLU A 59 -5.48 2.19 -8.11
N THR A 60 -5.77 1.41 -7.08
CA THR A 60 -5.96 -0.04 -7.15
C THR A 60 -7.18 -0.44 -6.33
N THR A 61 -7.86 -1.52 -6.75
CA THR A 61 -8.95 -2.13 -5.98
C THR A 61 -8.59 -3.57 -5.68
N ASP A 62 -8.60 -3.93 -4.40
CA ASP A 62 -8.24 -5.29 -3.97
C ASP A 62 -9.42 -6.29 -4.09
N ALA A 63 -9.15 -7.56 -3.77
CA ALA A 63 -10.16 -8.62 -3.78
C ALA A 63 -11.32 -8.37 -2.79
N ASN A 64 -11.11 -7.53 -1.78
CA ASN A 64 -12.13 -7.13 -0.80
C ASN A 64 -12.91 -5.87 -1.23
N GLN A 65 -12.70 -5.40 -2.46
CA GLN A 65 -13.30 -4.17 -2.99
C GLN A 65 -12.90 -2.92 -2.21
N ILE A 66 -11.68 -2.92 -1.66
CA ILE A 66 -11.07 -1.74 -1.05
C ILE A 66 -10.32 -1.02 -2.16
N GLN A 67 -10.80 0.17 -2.51
CA GLN A 67 -10.08 1.10 -3.36
C GLN A 67 -8.99 1.77 -2.53
N VAL A 68 -7.75 1.73 -3.03
CA VAL A 68 -6.59 2.36 -2.41
C VAL A 68 -5.96 3.31 -3.41
N ARG A 69 -5.73 4.55 -3.00
CA ARG A 69 -4.91 5.50 -3.77
C ARG A 69 -3.56 5.66 -3.09
N GLN A 70 -2.51 5.65 -3.89
CA GLN A 70 -1.15 5.93 -3.46
C GLN A 70 -0.67 7.20 -4.15
N TYR A 71 -0.45 8.25 -3.37
CA TYR A 71 -0.03 9.56 -3.86
C TYR A 71 1.48 9.65 -3.87
N MET A 72 2.04 10.09 -5.00
CA MET A 72 3.47 9.92 -5.28
C MET A 72 4.13 11.19 -5.79
N LEU A 73 5.35 11.44 -5.34
CA LEU A 73 6.24 12.42 -5.93
C LEU A 73 6.76 11.94 -7.30
N PRO A 74 7.28 12.83 -8.16
CA PRO A 74 7.98 12.44 -9.39
C PRO A 74 9.15 11.46 -9.17
N SER A 75 9.75 11.49 -7.98
CA SER A 75 10.79 10.53 -7.56
C SER A 75 10.27 9.11 -7.29
N GLY A 76 8.95 8.90 -7.29
CA GLY A 76 8.31 7.64 -6.92
C GLY A 76 8.08 7.47 -5.41
N LEU A 77 8.43 8.45 -4.57
CA LEU A 77 8.12 8.41 -3.14
C LEU A 77 6.60 8.47 -2.92
N VAL A 78 6.05 7.46 -2.25
CA VAL A 78 4.66 7.47 -1.77
C VAL A 78 4.59 8.31 -0.50
N TYR A 79 4.06 9.53 -0.60
CA TYR A 79 3.98 10.45 0.55
C TYR A 79 2.62 10.43 1.25
N ALA A 80 1.59 9.90 0.58
CA ALA A 80 0.27 9.69 1.15
C ALA A 80 -0.41 8.46 0.55
N VAL A 81 -1.34 7.92 1.31
CA VAL A 81 -2.22 6.82 0.94
C VAL A 81 -3.63 7.13 1.41
N SER A 82 -4.62 6.70 0.66
CA SER A 82 -6.02 6.74 1.09
C SER A 82 -6.74 5.46 0.69
N TRP A 83 -7.83 5.19 1.38
CA TRP A 83 -8.63 4.01 1.14
C TRP A 83 -10.11 4.25 1.34
N ASN A 84 -10.91 3.50 0.59
CA ASN A 84 -12.36 3.47 0.69
C ASN A 84 -12.88 2.07 0.34
N GLY A 85 -13.79 1.52 1.13
CA GLY A 85 -14.45 0.28 0.78
C GLY A 85 -15.24 -0.38 1.89
N PRO A 86 -15.76 -1.58 1.66
CA PRO A 86 -16.61 -2.30 2.61
C PRO A 86 -15.84 -2.92 3.79
N ALA A 87 -14.51 -2.85 3.76
CA ALA A 87 -13.62 -3.40 4.78
C ALA A 87 -12.41 -2.48 5.00
N MET A 88 -11.72 -2.67 6.13
CA MET A 88 -10.48 -1.97 6.43
C MET A 88 -9.30 -2.63 5.69
N PRO A 89 -8.40 -1.88 5.05
CA PRO A 89 -7.19 -2.46 4.49
C PRO A 89 -6.26 -2.95 5.60
N ASP A 90 -5.31 -3.81 5.24
CA ASP A 90 -4.19 -4.12 6.12
C ASP A 90 -3.28 -2.89 6.27
N LEU A 91 -3.52 -2.12 7.34
CA LEU A 91 -2.74 -0.92 7.65
C LEU A 91 -1.28 -1.23 7.96
N SER A 92 -0.93 -2.44 8.39
CA SER A 92 0.48 -2.79 8.61
C SER A 92 1.25 -2.81 7.31
N THR A 93 0.64 -3.40 6.28
CA THR A 93 1.18 -3.38 4.92
C THR A 93 1.19 -1.97 4.36
N LEU A 94 0.08 -1.24 4.44
CA LEU A 94 -0.08 0.07 3.80
C LEU A 94 0.85 1.14 4.42
N LEU A 95 1.02 1.14 5.74
CA LEU A 95 1.85 2.13 6.44
C LEU A 95 3.32 1.70 6.57
N GLY A 96 3.61 0.40 6.46
CA GLY A 96 4.97 -0.12 6.57
C GLY A 96 5.67 0.34 7.85
N THR A 97 6.81 0.99 7.70
CA THR A 97 7.63 1.48 8.84
C THR A 97 6.89 2.46 9.77
N TRP A 98 5.82 3.11 9.29
CA TRP A 98 5.01 4.05 10.06
C TRP A 98 3.94 3.38 10.92
N PHE A 99 3.73 2.07 10.76
CA PHE A 99 2.63 1.36 11.43
C PHE A 99 2.74 1.38 12.95
N ASP A 100 3.94 1.24 13.52
CA ASP A 100 4.11 1.27 14.98
C ASP A 100 3.81 2.64 15.57
N ARG A 101 4.16 3.73 14.86
CA ARG A 101 3.79 5.09 15.26
C ARG A 101 2.27 5.29 15.20
N TYR A 102 1.61 4.80 14.14
CA TYR A 102 0.16 4.80 14.07
C TYR A 102 -0.47 4.06 15.26
N ARG A 103 0.02 2.85 15.60
CA ARG A 103 -0.52 2.07 16.72
C ARG A 103 -0.40 2.81 18.05
N GLN A 104 0.75 3.41 18.33
CA GLN A 104 0.97 4.20 19.56
C GLN A 104 -0.01 5.39 19.62
N GLY A 105 -0.12 6.15 18.54
CA GLY A 105 -1.05 7.29 18.47
C GLY A 105 -2.51 6.86 18.56
N ALA A 106 -2.88 5.73 17.95
CA ALA A 106 -4.25 5.22 17.97
C ALA A 106 -4.68 4.77 19.37
N SER A 107 -3.77 4.19 20.17
CA SER A 107 -4.03 3.88 21.58
C SER A 107 -4.35 5.14 22.38
N VAL A 108 -3.57 6.20 22.22
CA VAL A 108 -3.80 7.49 22.88
C VAL A 108 -5.11 8.15 22.40
N ALA A 109 -5.39 8.09 21.09
CA ALA A 109 -6.61 8.64 20.53
C ALA A 109 -7.86 7.91 21.06
N LEU A 110 -7.79 6.59 21.25
CA LEU A 110 -8.88 5.79 21.79
C LEU A 110 -9.21 6.16 23.25
N GLU A 111 -8.19 6.41 24.08
CA GLU A 111 -8.36 6.86 25.47
C GLU A 111 -9.13 8.19 25.56
N ASN A 112 -9.00 9.03 24.54
CA ASN A 112 -9.60 10.36 24.47
C ASN A 112 -10.83 10.42 23.53
N ALA A 113 -11.27 9.29 22.99
CA ALA A 113 -12.29 9.27 21.95
C ALA A 113 -13.68 9.62 22.50
N SER A 114 -14.28 10.68 21.96
CA SER A 114 -15.67 11.07 22.25
C SER A 114 -16.69 10.43 21.28
N GLY A 115 -16.24 9.60 20.33
CA GLY A 115 -17.08 8.94 19.33
C GLY A 115 -16.43 7.69 18.73
N LEU A 116 -17.25 6.73 18.30
CA LEU A 116 -16.80 5.38 17.89
C LEU A 116 -16.59 5.22 16.38
N HIS A 117 -16.95 6.23 15.58
CA HIS A 117 -17.06 6.10 14.12
C HIS A 117 -15.93 6.81 13.36
N SER A 118 -15.00 7.45 14.05
CA SER A 118 -13.84 8.10 13.45
C SER A 118 -12.69 8.19 14.45
N SER A 119 -11.46 8.08 13.95
CA SER A 119 -10.25 8.28 14.73
C SER A 119 -9.25 9.11 13.93
N ARG A 120 -8.47 9.93 14.63
CA ARG A 120 -7.38 10.70 14.07
C ARG A 120 -6.15 10.55 14.95
N VAL A 121 -5.06 10.09 14.35
CA VAL A 121 -3.72 10.17 14.92
C VAL A 121 -3.06 11.39 14.31
N ASP A 122 -2.76 12.37 15.15
CA ASP A 122 -2.14 13.62 14.75
C ASP A 122 -0.71 13.68 15.31
N GLY A 123 0.26 13.27 14.48
CA GLY A 123 1.68 13.33 14.79
C GLY A 123 2.40 14.31 13.87
N SER A 124 3.55 14.83 14.31
CA SER A 124 4.35 15.79 13.54
C SER A 124 4.87 15.22 12.22
N ASP A 125 5.10 13.91 12.16
CA ASP A 125 5.70 13.21 11.03
C ASP A 125 4.78 12.19 10.37
N LEU A 126 3.64 11.89 10.99
CA LEU A 126 2.60 11.03 10.44
C LEU A 126 1.24 11.51 10.93
N VAL A 127 0.33 11.70 9.98
CA VAL A 127 -1.09 11.88 10.29
C VAL A 127 -1.86 10.72 9.69
N VAL A 128 -2.80 10.16 10.46
CA VAL A 128 -3.71 9.11 9.99
C VAL A 128 -5.13 9.45 10.42
N GLU A 129 -6.04 9.44 9.47
CA GLU A 129 -7.47 9.60 9.72
C GLU A 129 -8.20 8.34 9.27
N THR A 130 -9.13 7.88 10.10
CA THR A 130 -9.99 6.74 9.80
C THR A 130 -11.42 7.09 10.15
N SER A 131 -12.37 6.58 9.37
CA SER A 131 -13.79 6.81 9.56
C SER A 131 -14.61 5.65 9.04
N VAL A 132 -15.70 5.34 9.73
CA VAL A 132 -16.65 4.29 9.35
C VAL A 132 -18.05 4.89 9.30
N ARG A 133 -18.72 4.77 8.15
CA ARG A 133 -20.11 5.17 7.98
C ARG A 133 -20.86 4.08 7.24
N LEU A 134 -21.97 3.61 7.81
CA LEU A 134 -22.84 2.59 7.18
C LEU A 134 -22.06 1.35 6.70
N ARG A 135 -21.08 0.90 7.49
CA ARG A 135 -20.20 -0.24 7.16
C ARG A 135 -19.28 -0.01 5.95
N ASN A 136 -19.10 1.25 5.54
CA ASN A 136 -18.05 1.67 4.64
C ASN A 136 -16.90 2.27 5.46
N PHE A 137 -15.71 1.70 5.27
CA PHE A 137 -14.46 2.14 5.88
C PHE A 137 -13.78 3.11 4.92
N SER A 138 -13.30 4.21 5.46
CA SER A 138 -12.56 5.23 4.73
C SER A 138 -11.44 5.76 5.60
N GLY A 139 -10.38 6.23 4.97
CA GLY A 139 -9.30 6.86 5.69
C GLY A 139 -8.16 7.27 4.79
N ARG A 140 -7.20 7.95 5.40
CA ARG A 140 -6.02 8.46 4.73
C ARG A 140 -4.87 8.57 5.70
N ALA A 141 -3.66 8.43 5.19
CA ALA A 141 -2.44 8.65 5.94
C ALA A 141 -1.44 9.43 5.07
N TRP A 142 -0.72 10.35 5.68
CA TRP A 142 0.30 11.13 4.96
C TRP A 142 1.44 11.54 5.87
N LEU A 143 2.56 11.87 5.23
CA LEU A 143 3.74 12.42 5.85
C LEU A 143 3.69 13.95 5.68
N PRO A 144 3.49 14.74 6.77
CA PRO A 144 3.33 16.20 6.67
C PRO A 144 4.51 16.88 5.96
N ASP A 145 5.74 16.43 6.26
CA ASP A 145 6.97 17.01 5.72
C ASP A 145 7.25 16.61 4.26
N ALA A 146 6.49 15.67 3.70
CA ALA A 146 6.66 15.20 2.32
C ALA A 146 5.55 15.67 1.37
N LEU A 147 4.64 16.55 1.83
CA LEU A 147 3.62 17.14 0.97
C LEU A 147 4.27 17.97 -0.14
N PRO A 148 3.88 17.77 -1.41
CA PRO A 148 4.36 18.60 -2.51
C PRO A 148 3.94 20.06 -2.33
N ALA A 149 4.73 20.98 -2.90
CA ALA A 149 4.35 22.38 -2.96
C ALA A 149 2.99 22.54 -3.67
N GLY A 150 2.06 23.24 -3.02
CA GLY A 150 0.71 23.47 -3.56
C GLY A 150 -0.29 22.32 -3.34
N VAL A 151 0.11 21.25 -2.64
CA VAL A 151 -0.80 20.19 -2.19
C VAL A 151 -1.10 20.36 -0.71
N ALA A 152 -2.38 20.44 -0.36
CA ALA A 152 -2.86 20.44 1.01
C ALA A 152 -3.32 19.04 1.42
N ALA A 153 -3.34 18.76 2.73
CA ALA A 153 -3.88 17.49 3.24
C ALA A 153 -5.35 17.24 2.84
N ALA A 154 -6.11 18.31 2.57
CA ALA A 154 -7.49 18.21 2.10
C ALA A 154 -7.61 17.63 0.68
N ASP A 155 -6.54 17.68 -0.12
CA ASP A 155 -6.51 17.14 -1.49
C ASP A 155 -6.32 15.61 -1.51
N ILE A 156 -6.03 15.00 -0.34
CA ILE A 156 -5.89 13.56 -0.18
C ILE A 156 -7.28 12.99 0.16
N GLU A 157 -7.89 12.29 -0.80
CA GLU A 157 -9.25 11.74 -0.71
C GLU A 157 -9.24 10.25 -0.37
#